data_AF-A0A932J5S5-F1
#
_entry.id   AF-A0A932J5S5-F1
#
_cell.length_a   1.000
_cell.length_b   1.000
_cell.length_c   1.000
_cell.angle_alpha   90.00
_cell.angle_beta   90.00
_cell.angle_gamma   90.00
#
_symmetry.space_group_name_H-M   'P 1'
#
loop_
_entity.id
_entity.type
_entity.pdbx_description
1 polymer ?
#
loop_
_entity_poly.entity_id
_entity_poly.type
_entity_poly.pdbx_seq_one_letter_code
_entity_poly.pdbx_strand_id
1 'polypeptide(L)'
;MMDNRIAKIEKAKRYAEERHRFRFESFSVKFHGDNNDHAVSFDNGKWHCDCEYFLMHNCCSHTMALERLLDKMLPELVAEAA
;
A
#
# COMPACT_ATOMS: atom_id res chain seq x y z
N MET A 1 -18.53 12.96 -32.61
CA MET A 1 -17.13 12.69 -32.19
C MET A 1 -17.14 12.56 -30.68
N MET A 2 -17.02 11.35 -30.14
CA MET A 2 -16.92 11.17 -28.69
C MET A 2 -15.48 11.47 -28.27
N ASP A 3 -15.30 12.50 -27.46
CA ASP A 3 -14.01 12.95 -26.97
C ASP A 3 -13.23 11.82 -26.27
N ASN A 4 -12.00 11.59 -26.70
CA ASN A 4 -11.01 10.64 -26.16
C ASN A 4 -10.88 10.65 -24.62
N ARG A 5 -11.31 11.72 -23.96
CA ARG A 5 -11.35 11.83 -22.48
C ARG A 5 -12.37 10.90 -21.84
N ILE A 6 -13.54 10.69 -22.42
CA ILE A 6 -14.60 9.85 -21.81
C ILE A 6 -14.15 8.39 -21.80
N ALA A 7 -13.65 7.90 -22.94
CA ALA A 7 -13.11 6.54 -23.05
C ALA A 7 -11.92 6.30 -22.09
N LYS A 8 -11.09 7.32 -21.81
CA LYS A 8 -10.00 7.23 -20.82
C LYS A 8 -10.54 7.14 -19.39
N ILE A 9 -11.60 7.88 -19.05
CA ILE A 9 -12.23 7.84 -17.72
C ILE A 9 -12.87 6.47 -17.48
N GLU A 10 -13.57 5.91 -18.47
CA GLU A 10 -14.16 4.57 -18.36
C GLU A 10 -13.10 3.47 -18.19
N LYS A 11 -12.00 3.55 -18.94
CA LYS A 11 -10.85 2.64 -18.75
C LYS A 11 -10.22 2.80 -17.35
N ALA A 12 -10.06 4.03 -16.87
CA ALA A 12 -9.50 4.27 -15.54
C ALA A 12 -10.37 3.67 -14.43
N LYS A 13 -11.70 3.79 -14.52
CA LYS A 13 -12.63 3.13 -13.59
C LYS A 13 -12.47 1.61 -13.62
N ARG A 14 -12.46 1.02 -14.83
CA ARG A 14 -12.25 -0.42 -15.00
C ARG A 14 -10.93 -0.89 -14.37
N TYR A 15 -9.85 -0.16 -14.60
CA TYR A 15 -8.56 -0.49 -14.01
C TYR A 15 -8.58 -0.41 -12.48
N ALA A 16 -9.25 0.58 -11.89
CA ALA A 16 -9.39 0.70 -10.43
C ALA A 16 -10.14 -0.48 -9.78
N GLU A 17 -11.08 -1.10 -10.50
CA GLU A 17 -11.76 -2.33 -10.07
C GLU A 17 -10.85 -3.56 -10.21
N GLU A 18 -9.99 -3.59 -11.23
CA GLU A 18 -9.00 -4.64 -11.48
C GLU A 18 -7.76 -4.50 -10.58
N ARG A 19 -7.95 -4.51 -9.25
CA ARG A 19 -6.89 -4.30 -8.23
C ARG A 19 -5.64 -5.16 -8.40
N HIS A 20 -5.81 -6.40 -8.88
CA HIS A 20 -4.73 -7.35 -9.17
C HIS A 20 -3.71 -6.87 -10.22
N ARG A 21 -4.06 -5.85 -11.00
CA ARG A 21 -3.14 -5.25 -11.99
C ARG A 21 -2.13 -4.29 -11.36
N PHE A 22 -2.41 -3.77 -10.18
CA PHE A 22 -1.53 -2.86 -9.48
C PHE A 22 -0.61 -3.66 -8.57
N ARG A 23 0.70 -3.50 -8.79
CA ARG A 23 1.74 -3.95 -7.88
C ARG A 23 2.42 -2.73 -7.28
N PHE A 24 2.44 -2.68 -5.96
CA PHE A 24 3.13 -1.62 -5.23
C PHE A 24 4.52 -2.10 -4.83
N GLU A 25 5.56 -1.63 -5.52
CA GLU A 25 6.95 -1.98 -5.20
C GLU A 25 7.46 -1.19 -3.98
N SER A 26 7.19 0.11 -3.96
CA SER A 26 7.54 1.00 -2.86
C SER A 26 6.49 2.10 -2.71
N PHE A 27 6.10 2.44 -1.48
CA PHE A 27 5.21 3.56 -1.21
C PHE A 27 5.45 4.16 0.17
N SER A 28 4.98 5.41 0.36
CA SER A 28 4.96 6.06 1.66
C SER A 28 3.60 6.68 1.89
N VAL A 29 2.98 6.35 3.01
CA VAL A 29 1.67 6.85 3.45
C VAL A 29 1.83 7.51 4.81
N LYS A 30 1.17 8.65 4.99
CA LYS A 30 0.95 9.21 6.32
C LYS A 30 -0.38 8.69 6.87
N PHE A 31 -0.30 7.89 7.91
CA PHE A 31 -1.43 7.40 8.66
C PHE A 31 -1.80 8.43 9.74
N HIS A 32 -2.95 9.08 9.57
CA HIS A 32 -3.50 9.97 10.58
C HIS A 32 -4.22 9.12 11.64
N GLY A 33 -3.52 8.80 12.72
CA GLY A 33 -4.10 8.09 13.86
C GLY A 33 -4.87 9.03 14.78
N ASP A 34 -5.62 8.45 15.72
CA ASP A 34 -6.45 9.22 16.67
C ASP A 34 -5.60 10.14 17.58
N ASN A 35 -4.36 9.72 17.89
CA ASN A 35 -3.46 10.44 18.80
C ASN A 35 -2.29 11.16 18.09
N ASN A 36 -1.84 10.65 16.94
CA ASN A 36 -0.69 11.20 16.21
C ASN A 36 -0.66 10.72 14.76
N ASP A 37 0.03 11.50 13.94
CA ASP A 37 0.32 11.16 12.56
C ASP A 37 1.56 10.29 12.49
N HIS A 38 1.43 9.12 11.87
CA HIS A 38 2.51 8.17 11.69
C HIS A 38 2.88 8.05 10.22
N ALA A 39 4.17 8.09 9.91
CA ALA A 39 4.67 7.78 8.58
C ALA A 39 4.88 6.27 8.47
N VAL A 40 4.19 5.66 7.51
CA VAL A 40 4.39 4.26 7.13
C VAL A 40 4.95 4.21 5.72
N SER A 41 6.07 3.53 5.54
CA SER A 41 6.68 3.30 4.25
C SER A 41 6.83 1.80 4.02
N PHE A 42 6.72 1.39 2.77
CA PHE A 42 7.01 0.04 2.33
C PHE A 42 8.01 0.14 1.19
N ASP A 43 9.10 -0.60 1.28
CA ASP A 43 10.12 -0.66 0.24
C ASP A 43 10.62 -2.09 0.09
N ASN A 44 10.46 -2.66 -1.10
CA ASN A 44 11.03 -3.96 -1.47
C ASN A 44 10.79 -5.09 -0.44
N GLY A 45 9.56 -5.20 0.07
CA GLY A 45 9.18 -6.21 1.06
C GLY A 45 9.43 -5.81 2.52
N LYS A 46 10.00 -4.63 2.79
CA LYS A 46 10.26 -4.12 4.14
C LYS A 46 9.26 -3.05 4.51
N TRP A 47 8.55 -3.28 5.61
CA TRP A 47 7.73 -2.27 6.26
C TRP A 47 8.60 -1.39 7.14
N HIS A 48 8.30 -0.10 7.15
CA HIS A 48 8.86 0.90 8.04
C HIS A 48 7.74 1.73 8.61
N CYS A 49 7.72 1.92 9.92
CA CYS A 49 6.79 2.81 10.59
C CYS A 49 7.54 3.56 11.70
N ASP A 50 7.27 4.86 11.87
CA ASP A 50 7.88 5.66 12.94
C ASP A 50 7.27 5.41 14.33
N CYS A 51 6.21 4.59 14.41
CA CYS A 51 5.55 4.27 15.66
C CYS A 51 6.49 3.52 16.64
N GLU A 52 6.49 3.92 17.91
CA GLU A 52 7.26 3.28 18.98
C GLU A 52 7.04 1.76 19.05
N TYR A 53 5.80 1.31 18.84
CA TYR A 53 5.46 -0.11 18.85
C TYR A 53 6.16 -0.88 17.72
N PHE A 54 6.30 -0.27 16.54
CA PHE A 54 7.01 -0.87 15.41
C PHE A 54 8.52 -1.00 15.72
N LEU A 55 9.11 0.01 16.37
CA LEU A 55 10.53 -0.02 16.75
C LEU A 55 10.84 -1.17 17.73
N MET A 56 9.89 -1.54 18.58
CA MET A 56 10.05 -2.63 19.55
C MET A 56 9.76 -4.03 18.97
N HIS A 57 8.75 -4.15 18.11
CA HIS A 57 8.21 -5.44 17.68
C HIS A 57 8.36 -5.74 16.18
N ASN A 58 8.87 -4.80 15.38
CA ASN A 58 8.88 -4.83 13.91
C ASN A 58 7.50 -5.10 13.29
N CYS A 59 6.43 -4.78 14.02
CA CYS A 59 5.05 -4.95 13.59
C CYS A 59 4.20 -3.89 14.31
N CYS A 60 3.24 -3.27 13.62
CA CYS A 60 2.30 -2.34 14.25
C CYS A 60 0.91 -2.41 13.62
N SER A 61 -0.08 -1.85 14.32
CA SER A 61 -1.46 -1.78 13.82
C SER A 61 -1.57 -1.08 12.46
N HIS A 62 -0.68 -0.13 12.16
CA HIS A 62 -0.67 0.59 10.89
C HIS A 62 -0.18 -0.27 9.73
N THR A 63 0.92 -1.01 9.91
CA THR A 63 1.42 -1.95 8.89
C THR A 63 0.39 -3.05 8.68
N MET A 64 -0.18 -3.61 9.74
CA MET A 64 -1.26 -4.62 9.64
C MET A 64 -2.52 -4.08 8.94
N ALA A 65 -2.88 -2.81 9.17
CA ALA A 65 -4.00 -2.17 8.48
C ALA A 65 -3.71 -1.99 6.99
N LEU A 66 -2.49 -1.55 6.65
CA LEU A 66 -2.04 -1.39 5.26
C LEU A 66 -1.92 -2.73 4.53
N GLU A 67 -1.41 -3.78 5.18
CA GLU A 67 -1.36 -5.15 4.65
C GLU A 67 -2.76 -5.64 4.26
N ARG A 68 -3.77 -5.39 5.11
CA ARG A 68 -5.17 -5.73 4.82
C ARG A 68 -5.78 -4.86 3.74
N LEU A 69 -5.42 -3.58 3.68
CA LEU A 69 -5.94 -2.65 2.66
C LEU A 69 -5.37 -2.97 1.27
N LEU A 70 -4.09 -3.31 1.22
CA LEU A 70 -3.32 -3.65 0.03
C LEU A 70 -3.34 -5.16 -0.26
N ASP A 71 -4.32 -5.90 0.30
CA ASP A 71 -4.48 -7.34 0.12
C ASP A 71 -4.29 -7.73 -1.37
N LYS A 72 -3.31 -8.59 -1.63
CA LYS A 72 -2.90 -9.08 -2.97
C LYS A 72 -2.35 -8.03 -3.95
N MET A 73 -2.12 -6.79 -3.51
CA MET A 73 -1.49 -5.72 -4.30
C MET A 73 -0.01 -5.49 -3.91
N LEU A 74 0.41 -6.04 -2.78
CA LEU A 74 1.81 -6.12 -2.40
C LEU A 74 2.49 -7.25 -3.18
N PRO A 75 3.79 -7.12 -3.53
CA PRO A 75 4.56 -8.26 -3.98
C PRO A 75 4.45 -9.37 -2.94
N GLU A 76 4.29 -10.61 -3.39
CA GLU A 76 4.47 -11.76 -2.50
C GLU A 76 5.79 -11.55 -1.78
N LEU A 77 5.76 -11.49 -0.45
CA LEU A 77 6.96 -11.51 0.38
C LEU A 77 7.69 -12.80 0.00
N VAL A 78 8.56 -12.71 -1.00
CA VAL A 78 9.62 -13.69 -1.20
C VAL A 78 10.50 -13.46 0.01
N ALA A 79 10.13 -14.10 1.12
CA ALA A 79 11.02 -14.35 2.21
C ALA A 79 12.22 -15.03 1.55
N GLU A 80 13.27 -14.25 1.35
CA GLU A 80 14.48 -14.66 0.71
C GLU A 80 15.00 -15.83 1.56
N ALA A 81 14.74 -17.04 1.08
CA ALA A 81 15.26 -18.27 1.62
C ALA A 81 16.76 -18.25 1.34
N ALA A 82 17.51 -17.66 2.27
CA ALA A 82 18.95 -17.77 2.38
C ALA A 82 19.31 -19.09 3.08
#